data_AF-A0AAE1XDG4-F1
#
_entry.id   AF-A0AAE1XDG4-F1
#
_cell.length_a   1.000
_cell.length_b   1.000
_cell.length_c   1.000
_cell.angle_alpha   90.00
_cell.angle_beta   90.00
_cell.angle_gamma   90.00
#
_symmetry.space_group_name_H-M   'P 1'
#
loop_
_entity.id
_entity.type
_entity.pdbx_description
1 polymer ?
#
loop_
_entity_poly.entity_id
_entity_poly.type
_entity_poly.pdbx_seq_one_letter_code
_entity_poly.pdbx_strand_id
1 'polypeptide(L)'
;MENYTSMASHNLSLCLIPDEGNYVLREKSRGNLWNDLGGKALEANVVRQGFFWPTMLQDTQEMVKCCCACQEHANINHQPAALMQLHESPCPFDQWGMDLVGPFPQAAGQRKFLIVAVVYFTKWYLTTEPNSQEKYSRNGAKGNLLLLSPTGRKLIAPAEIRELNWRVKHYDLVSNVQGLRMNIDFIDDAREIATTRVAMYKARMAKAYNARVRQRNFQVGDLVLRKADASGPVGKVDPKWEEPYKVVEIVNEGAYKLQ
;
A
#
# COMPACT_ATOMS: atom_id res chain seq x y z
N MET A 1 42.83 -8.73 -30.80
CA MET A 1 41.47 -8.62 -31.38
C MET A 1 40.62 -7.98 -30.30
N GLU A 2 40.30 -6.71 -30.45
CA GLU A 2 39.46 -5.99 -29.50
C GLU A 2 38.02 -6.52 -29.60
N ASN A 3 37.49 -7.07 -28.51
CA ASN A 3 36.18 -7.71 -28.47
C ASN A 3 35.07 -6.64 -28.44
N TYR A 4 34.82 -5.99 -29.58
CA TYR A 4 33.70 -5.08 -29.72
C TYR A 4 32.38 -5.84 -29.64
N THR A 5 31.58 -5.55 -28.62
CA THR A 5 30.24 -6.11 -28.49
C THR A 5 29.23 -5.12 -29.05
N SER A 6 28.42 -5.53 -30.02
CA SER A 6 27.29 -4.73 -30.51
C SER A 6 26.15 -4.79 -29.49
N MET A 7 25.61 -3.63 -29.11
CA MET A 7 24.59 -3.51 -28.08
C MET A 7 23.43 -2.64 -28.53
N ALA A 8 22.21 -3.05 -28.19
CA ALA A 8 21.00 -2.32 -28.52
C ALA A 8 20.74 -1.14 -27.56
N SER A 9 20.14 -0.06 -28.07
CA SER A 9 19.84 1.18 -27.33
C SER A 9 19.14 0.94 -25.98
N HIS A 10 18.17 0.02 -25.93
CA HIS A 10 17.39 -0.27 -24.71
C HIS A 10 18.18 -0.95 -23.58
N ASN A 11 19.42 -1.37 -23.86
CA ASN A 11 20.36 -1.92 -22.88
C ASN A 11 21.41 -0.90 -22.43
N LEU A 12 21.33 0.34 -22.92
CA LEU A 12 22.29 1.41 -22.65
C LEU A 12 21.64 2.58 -21.90
N SER A 13 22.40 3.20 -21.01
CA SER A 13 22.06 4.49 -20.38
C SER A 13 23.20 5.47 -20.54
N LEU A 14 22.90 6.72 -20.89
CA LEU A 14 23.88 7.79 -21.02
C LEU A 14 24.40 8.22 -19.64
N CYS A 15 25.71 8.24 -19.48
CA CYS A 15 26.37 8.82 -18.32
C CYS A 15 26.35 10.35 -18.44
N LEU A 16 25.72 10.99 -17.46
CA LEU A 16 25.73 12.45 -17.33
C LEU A 16 26.77 12.88 -16.30
N ILE A 17 27.32 14.08 -16.49
CA ILE A 17 28.01 14.77 -15.40
C ILE A 17 26.98 15.30 -14.37
N PRO A 18 27.37 15.50 -13.10
CA PRO A 18 26.43 15.94 -12.05
C PRO A 18 25.63 17.20 -12.41
N ASP A 19 26.24 18.17 -13.10
CA ASP A 19 25.56 19.41 -13.50
C ASP A 19 24.44 19.18 -14.52
N GLU A 20 24.67 18.31 -15.49
CA GLU A 20 23.66 17.89 -16.47
C GLU A 20 22.57 17.05 -15.81
N GLY A 21 22.94 16.15 -14.90
CA GLY A 21 21.99 15.37 -14.11
C GLY A 21 21.05 16.28 -13.31
N ASN A 22 21.61 17.29 -12.64
CA ASN A 22 20.84 18.30 -11.91
C ASN A 22 19.91 19.11 -12.81
N TYR A 23 20.33 19.44 -14.03
CA TYR A 23 19.44 20.07 -15.01
C TYR A 23 18.27 19.15 -15.38
N VAL A 24 18.53 17.88 -15.68
CA VAL A 24 17.49 16.88 -16.00
C VAL A 24 16.50 16.75 -14.83
N LEU A 25 16.99 16.68 -13.59
CA LEU A 25 16.14 16.62 -12.40
C LEU A 25 15.24 17.85 -12.26
N ARG A 26 15.80 19.06 -12.44
CA ARG A 26 15.03 20.31 -12.37
C ARG A 26 13.98 20.43 -13.47
N GLU A 27 14.32 20.04 -14.68
CA GLU A 27 13.39 20.11 -15.80
C GLU A 27 12.22 19.14 -15.61
N LYS A 28 12.51 17.95 -15.05
CA LYS A 28 11.48 16.95 -14.76
C LYS A 28 10.61 17.33 -13.57
N SER A 29 11.16 17.94 -12.52
CA SER A 29 10.39 18.38 -11.36
C SER A 29 9.51 19.61 -11.64
N ARG A 30 9.85 20.44 -12.63
CA ARG A 30 8.99 21.53 -13.09
C ARG A 30 7.75 21.07 -13.86
N GLY A 31 7.77 19.84 -14.38
CA GLY A 31 6.60 19.27 -15.03
C GLY A 31 5.63 18.69 -14.00
N ASN A 32 4.36 19.13 -14.04
CA ASN A 32 3.26 18.62 -13.20
C ASN A 32 3.04 17.08 -13.26
N LEU A 33 3.76 16.37 -14.12
CA LEU A 33 3.61 14.94 -14.33
C LEU A 33 4.23 14.09 -13.20
N TRP A 34 5.07 14.69 -12.33
CA TRP A 34 5.95 13.94 -11.43
C TRP A 34 5.97 14.43 -9.98
N ASN A 35 5.06 15.36 -9.63
CA ASN A 35 5.07 16.07 -8.35
C ASN A 35 4.78 15.20 -7.12
N ASP A 36 4.41 13.94 -7.30
CA ASP A 36 4.04 13.03 -6.21
C ASP A 36 5.04 11.87 -6.05
N LEU A 37 6.17 11.90 -6.77
CA LEU A 37 7.13 10.80 -6.75
C LEU A 37 8.20 10.99 -5.68
N GLY A 38 8.33 10.01 -4.79
CA GLY A 38 9.50 9.91 -3.91
C GLY A 38 10.81 9.73 -4.69
N GLY A 39 11.95 10.08 -4.07
CA GLY A 39 13.26 10.10 -4.73
C GLY A 39 13.62 8.82 -5.49
N LYS A 40 13.38 7.64 -4.91
CA LYS A 40 13.59 6.34 -5.57
C LYS A 40 12.74 6.14 -6.83
N ALA A 41 11.50 6.62 -6.82
CA ALA A 41 10.62 6.51 -7.98
C ALA A 41 11.04 7.47 -9.08
N LEU A 42 11.50 8.67 -8.72
CA LEU A 42 12.07 9.64 -9.65
C LEU A 42 13.36 9.10 -10.29
N GLU A 43 14.28 8.58 -9.49
CA GLU A 43 15.51 7.91 -9.96
C GLU A 43 15.17 6.82 -10.98
N ALA A 44 14.29 5.88 -10.62
CA ALA A 44 13.88 4.79 -11.51
C ALA A 44 13.25 5.29 -12.82
N ASN A 45 12.61 6.46 -12.83
CA ASN A 45 12.06 7.07 -14.04
C ASN A 45 13.13 7.73 -14.91
N VAL A 46 14.14 8.35 -14.30
CA VAL A 46 15.29 8.92 -15.01
C VAL A 46 16.11 7.81 -15.66
N VAL A 47 16.39 6.73 -14.92
CA VAL A 47 17.02 5.51 -15.46
C VAL A 47 16.20 4.93 -16.61
N ARG A 48 14.87 4.90 -16.49
CA ARG A 48 13.99 4.41 -17.58
C ARG A 48 14.08 5.25 -18.87
N GLN A 49 14.50 6.51 -18.76
CA GLN A 49 14.73 7.39 -19.91
C GLN A 49 16.15 7.24 -20.49
N GLY A 50 16.97 6.35 -19.93
CA GLY A 50 18.32 6.08 -20.40
C GLY A 50 19.33 7.13 -19.95
N PHE A 51 19.18 7.66 -18.73
CA PHE A 51 20.16 8.54 -18.09
C PHE A 51 20.66 7.94 -16.79
N PHE A 52 21.94 8.14 -16.50
CA PHE A 52 22.57 7.70 -15.26
C PHE A 52 23.68 8.66 -14.84
N TRP A 53 23.87 8.81 -13.52
CA TRP A 53 25.09 9.36 -12.94
C TRP A 53 25.28 8.80 -11.52
N PRO A 54 26.51 8.74 -10.98
CA PRO A 54 26.80 7.99 -9.75
C PRO A 54 26.02 8.45 -8.51
N THR A 55 25.76 9.75 -8.37
CA THR A 55 25.07 10.35 -7.22
C THR A 55 23.56 10.48 -7.40
N MET A 56 22.97 9.95 -8.48
CA MET A 56 21.58 10.24 -8.85
C MET A 56 20.54 9.92 -7.77
N LEU A 57 20.73 8.86 -6.98
CA LEU A 57 19.83 8.54 -5.89
C LEU A 57 19.91 9.58 -4.76
N GLN A 58 21.10 10.10 -4.46
CA GLN A 58 21.28 11.15 -3.46
C GLN A 58 20.68 12.46 -3.98
N ASP A 59 21.01 12.84 -5.22
CA ASP A 59 20.55 14.08 -5.83
C ASP A 59 19.02 14.10 -5.98
N THR A 60 18.40 12.98 -6.38
CA THR A 60 16.93 12.86 -6.44
C THR A 60 16.29 12.97 -5.06
N GLN A 61 16.88 12.39 -4.02
CA GLN A 61 16.37 12.49 -2.65
C GLN A 61 16.49 13.91 -2.10
N GLU A 62 17.62 14.58 -2.32
CA GLU A 62 17.84 15.97 -1.92
C GLU A 62 16.89 16.91 -2.64
N MET A 63 16.69 16.73 -3.95
CA MET A 63 15.73 17.51 -4.72
C MET A 63 14.30 17.34 -4.20
N VAL A 64 13.86 16.11 -3.90
CA VAL A 64 12.51 15.84 -3.36
C VAL A 64 12.33 16.48 -1.98
N LYS A 65 13.37 16.50 -1.13
CA LYS A 65 13.34 17.18 0.18
C LYS A 65 13.16 18.69 0.05
N CYS A 66 13.77 19.30 -0.95
CA CYS A 66 13.73 20.75 -1.17
C CYS A 66 12.56 21.21 -2.07
N CYS A 67 11.80 20.29 -2.67
CA CYS A 67 10.71 20.61 -3.59
C CYS A 67 9.38 20.79 -2.84
N CYS A 68 8.83 22.02 -2.83
CA CYS A 68 7.55 22.31 -2.16
C CYS A 68 6.42 21.41 -2.65
N ALA A 69 6.26 21.25 -3.97
CA ALA A 69 5.21 20.41 -4.54
C ALA A 69 5.33 18.93 -4.08
N CYS A 70 6.54 18.39 -4.04
CA CYS A 70 6.77 17.03 -3.56
C CYS A 70 6.50 16.88 -2.06
N GLN A 71 6.82 17.89 -1.24
CA GLN A 71 6.57 17.87 0.20
C GLN A 71 5.07 18.02 0.53
N GLU A 72 4.35 18.86 -0.22
CA GLU A 72 2.90 19.06 -0.04
C GLU A 72 2.08 17.81 -0.38
N HIS A 73 2.46 17.08 -1.43
CA HIS A 73 1.74 15.88 -1.90
C HIS A 73 2.33 14.57 -1.36
N ALA A 74 3.33 14.63 -0.48
CA ALA A 74 3.90 13.44 0.13
C ALA A 74 2.84 12.69 0.94
N ASN A 75 2.81 11.36 0.83
CA ASN A 75 1.88 10.51 1.59
C ASN A 75 2.26 10.36 3.09
N ILE A 76 3.29 11.07 3.54
CA ILE A 76 3.82 10.98 4.91
C ILE A 76 3.12 12.04 5.72
N ASN A 77 2.25 11.61 6.63
CA ASN A 77 1.62 12.52 7.58
C ASN A 77 2.71 12.99 8.56
N HIS A 78 3.24 14.20 8.36
CA HIS A 78 4.26 14.82 9.24
C HIS A 78 3.73 15.18 10.63
N GLN A 79 2.47 14.84 10.93
CA GLN A 79 1.92 15.01 12.26
C GLN A 79 2.61 14.03 13.21
N PRO A 80 3.14 14.51 14.36
CA PRO A 80 3.63 13.61 15.39
C PRO A 80 2.48 12.68 15.77
N ALA A 81 2.79 11.39 15.98
CA ALA A 81 1.81 10.48 16.55
C ALA A 81 1.33 11.10 17.87
N ALA A 82 0.06 11.51 17.90
CA ALA A 82 -0.52 12.04 19.12
C ALA A 82 -0.34 10.96 20.20
N LEU A 83 0.12 11.37 21.38
CA LEU A 83 0.24 10.46 22.51
C LEU A 83 -1.13 9.79 22.69
N MET A 84 -1.17 8.46 22.53
CA MET A 84 -2.38 7.71 22.81
C MET A 84 -2.71 7.94 24.28
N GLN A 85 -3.72 8.75 24.55
CA GLN A 85 -4.17 8.98 25.90
C GLN A 85 -4.77 7.66 26.39
N LEU A 86 -4.11 7.06 27.38
CA LEU A 86 -4.69 5.92 28.08
C LEU A 86 -5.92 6.45 28.80
N HIS A 87 -7.07 5.95 28.38
CA HIS A 87 -8.32 6.33 28.96
C HIS A 87 -8.57 5.49 30.22
N GLU A 88 -8.09 5.96 31.37
CA GLU A 88 -8.37 5.35 32.66
C GLU A 88 -9.80 5.72 33.09
N SER A 89 -10.64 4.71 33.29
CA SER A 89 -11.96 4.86 33.88
C SER A 89 -11.92 4.04 35.16
N PRO A 90 -11.80 4.65 36.36
CA PRO A 90 -11.61 3.90 37.60
C PRO A 90 -12.90 3.22 38.10
N CYS A 91 -14.07 3.63 37.62
CA CYS A 91 -15.34 3.04 38.00
C CYS A 91 -16.36 3.00 36.85
N PRO A 92 -17.36 2.09 36.91
CA PRO A 92 -18.44 2.06 35.93
C PRO A 92 -19.15 3.42 35.79
N PHE A 93 -19.51 3.80 34.57
CA PHE A 93 -20.21 5.05 34.22
C PHE A 93 -19.44 6.36 34.41
N ASP A 94 -18.17 6.30 34.83
CA ASP A 94 -17.31 7.48 34.89
C ASP A 94 -17.16 8.12 33.50
N GLN A 95 -16.94 7.30 32.47
CA GLN A 95 -16.80 7.76 31.09
C GLN A 95 -17.40 6.77 30.09
N TRP A 96 -17.99 7.31 29.01
CA TRP A 96 -18.65 6.56 27.95
C TRP A 96 -18.49 7.27 26.61
N GLY A 97 -18.37 6.49 25.53
CA GLY A 97 -18.28 6.98 24.16
C GLY A 97 -19.56 6.67 23.39
N MET A 98 -20.00 7.60 22.54
CA MET A 98 -21.13 7.39 21.62
C MET A 98 -20.65 7.42 20.19
N ASP A 99 -21.24 6.57 19.34
CA ASP A 99 -21.03 6.60 17.90
C ASP A 99 -22.32 6.30 17.13
N LEU A 100 -22.37 6.76 15.88
CA LEU A 100 -23.44 6.51 14.94
C LEU A 100 -22.99 5.50 13.89
N VAL A 101 -23.63 4.33 13.88
CA VAL A 101 -23.33 3.30 12.88
C VAL A 101 -24.40 3.34 11.79
N GLY A 102 -23.97 3.50 10.54
CA GLY A 102 -24.85 3.46 9.37
C GLY A 102 -24.27 4.17 8.15
N PRO A 103 -25.07 4.39 7.09
CA PRO A 103 -26.50 4.09 6.98
C PRO A 103 -26.82 2.62 6.64
N PHE A 104 -27.90 2.10 7.21
CA PHE A 104 -28.46 0.76 6.95
C PHE A 104 -29.72 0.82 6.07
N PRO A 105 -30.15 -0.31 5.47
CA PRO A 105 -31.44 -0.41 4.80
C PRO A 105 -32.58 0.08 5.69
N GLN A 106 -33.52 0.82 5.09
CA GLN A 106 -34.54 1.56 5.83
C GLN A 106 -35.46 0.62 6.62
N ALA A 107 -35.39 0.71 7.95
CA ALA A 107 -36.31 0.01 8.84
C ALA A 107 -37.63 0.79 9.01
N ALA A 108 -38.59 0.17 9.69
CA ALA A 108 -39.87 0.80 10.04
C ALA A 108 -39.64 2.17 10.71
N GLY A 109 -40.40 3.19 10.28
CA GLY A 109 -40.28 4.55 10.82
C GLY A 109 -39.10 5.36 10.28
N GLN A 110 -38.62 5.08 9.07
CA GLN A 110 -37.55 5.83 8.37
C GLN A 110 -36.17 5.81 9.09
N ARG A 111 -35.93 4.83 9.97
CA ARG A 111 -34.68 4.73 10.72
C ARG A 111 -33.61 4.01 9.89
N LYS A 112 -32.41 4.59 9.84
CA LYS A 112 -31.26 4.09 9.05
C LYS A 112 -29.95 4.05 9.84
N PHE A 113 -29.94 4.54 11.08
CA PHE A 113 -28.73 4.64 11.90
C PHE A 113 -28.97 4.00 13.26
N LEU A 114 -27.94 3.37 13.80
CA LEU A 114 -27.89 2.87 15.17
C LEU A 114 -27.04 3.83 16.00
N ILE A 115 -27.53 4.16 17.20
CA ILE A 115 -26.73 4.85 18.21
C ILE A 115 -26.10 3.76 19.07
N VAL A 116 -24.77 3.74 19.14
CA VAL A 116 -23.99 2.84 19.99
C VAL A 116 -23.41 3.66 21.12
N ALA A 117 -23.64 3.26 22.37
CA ALA A 117 -23.01 3.85 23.54
C ALA A 117 -22.15 2.79 24.25
N VAL A 118 -20.88 3.07 24.47
CA VAL A 118 -19.91 2.16 25.11
C VAL A 118 -19.43 2.78 26.40
N VAL A 119 -19.64 2.10 27.53
CA VAL A 119 -19.03 2.50 28.81
C VAL A 119 -17.58 2.04 28.82
N TYR A 120 -16.63 2.96 29.06
CA TYR A 120 -15.21 2.66 28.87
C TYR A 120 -14.61 1.74 29.93
N PHE A 121 -15.15 1.72 31.16
CA PHE A 121 -14.73 0.83 32.24
C PHE A 121 -14.96 -0.65 31.90
N THR A 122 -16.19 -1.00 31.51
CA THR A 122 -16.56 -2.40 31.25
C THR A 122 -16.35 -2.80 29.79
N LYS A 123 -16.21 -1.81 28.88
CA LYS A 123 -16.28 -2.00 27.41
C LYS A 123 -17.59 -2.62 26.94
N TRP A 124 -18.65 -2.55 27.77
CA TRP A 124 -19.99 -2.97 27.37
C TRP A 124 -20.63 -1.92 26.48
N TYR A 125 -21.25 -2.37 25.39
CA TYR A 125 -22.02 -1.52 24.49
C TYR A 125 -23.52 -1.72 24.72
N LEU A 126 -24.25 -0.61 24.77
CA LEU A 126 -25.70 -0.58 24.72
C LEU A 126 -26.08 -0.21 23.28
N THR A 127 -26.89 -1.06 22.67
CA THR A 127 -27.55 -0.74 21.41
C THR A 127 -29.04 -0.61 21.68
N THR A 128 -29.67 0.35 21.03
CA THR A 128 -31.13 0.42 21.03
C THR A 128 -31.62 -0.20 19.73
N GLU A 129 -32.36 -1.30 19.83
CA GLU A 129 -33.08 -1.82 18.67
C GLU A 129 -34.21 -0.86 18.29
N PRO A 130 -34.50 -0.67 17.00
CA PRO A 130 -35.59 0.20 16.58
C PRO A 130 -36.98 -0.29 17.00
N ASN A 131 -37.16 -1.54 17.45
CA ASN A 131 -38.48 -2.17 17.59
C ASN A 131 -38.89 -2.68 18.98
N SER A 132 -38.13 -2.49 20.06
CA SER A 132 -38.63 -2.83 21.40
C SER A 132 -39.50 -1.70 21.97
N GLN A 133 -40.78 -1.67 21.59
CA GLN A 133 -41.79 -0.89 22.32
C GLN A 133 -42.17 -1.62 23.62
N GLU A 134 -41.53 -1.28 24.74
CA GLU A 134 -42.21 -1.38 26.02
C GLU A 134 -42.71 0.00 26.42
N LYS A 135 -44.05 0.15 26.40
CA LYS A 135 -44.74 1.39 26.76
C LYS A 135 -44.71 1.56 28.28
N TYR A 136 -44.01 2.56 28.78
CA TYR A 136 -44.31 3.15 30.08
C TYR A 136 -44.78 4.59 29.88
N SER A 137 -46.05 4.84 30.26
CA SER A 137 -46.66 6.16 30.25
C SER A 137 -46.53 6.78 31.63
N ARG A 138 -45.80 7.90 31.73
CA ARG A 138 -46.17 8.96 32.66
C ARG A 138 -45.74 10.32 32.11
N ASN A 139 -46.76 11.06 31.68
CA ASN A 139 -46.80 12.50 31.43
C ASN A 139 -45.76 13.11 30.47
N GLY A 140 -46.15 13.23 29.20
CA GLY A 140 -46.02 14.51 28.51
C GLY A 140 -44.68 14.90 27.86
N ALA A 141 -43.70 14.01 27.71
CA ALA A 141 -42.55 14.25 26.83
C ALA A 141 -42.12 12.94 26.13
N LYS A 142 -42.26 12.90 24.81
CA LYS A 142 -41.86 11.76 23.98
C LYS A 142 -40.34 11.80 23.76
N GLY A 143 -39.58 11.14 24.64
CA GLY A 143 -38.17 10.84 24.46
C GLY A 143 -37.87 9.47 25.03
N ASN A 144 -37.40 8.53 24.21
CA ASN A 144 -36.98 7.20 24.66
C ASN A 144 -35.54 7.30 25.17
N LEU A 145 -35.36 7.45 26.48
CA LEU A 145 -34.06 7.23 27.13
C LEU A 145 -34.30 6.37 28.37
N LEU A 146 -33.98 5.08 28.26
CA LEU A 146 -33.94 4.16 29.40
C LEU A 146 -32.53 4.22 30.01
N LEU A 147 -32.41 4.89 31.14
CA LEU A 147 -31.31 4.70 32.10
C LEU A 147 -31.94 4.14 33.39
N LEU A 148 -31.48 2.99 33.87
CA LEU A 148 -31.85 2.47 35.19
C LEU A 148 -30.67 2.64 36.16
N SER A 149 -31.00 3.30 37.27
CA SER A 149 -30.18 3.79 38.40
C SER A 149 -29.77 2.67 39.39
N PRO A 150 -28.79 2.90 40.30
CA PRO A 150 -28.41 2.01 41.41
C PRO A 150 -29.52 1.64 42.41
N THR A 151 -30.78 2.04 42.21
CA THR A 151 -31.93 1.70 43.06
C THR A 151 -32.77 0.51 42.57
N GLY A 152 -32.18 -0.45 41.85
CA GLY A 152 -32.68 -1.83 41.80
C GLY A 152 -33.65 -2.17 40.65
N ARG A 153 -33.13 -2.27 39.42
CA ARG A 153 -33.71 -3.16 38.38
C ARG A 153 -32.59 -3.87 37.59
N LYS A 154 -32.92 -5.09 37.15
CA LYS A 154 -32.06 -6.18 36.68
C LYS A 154 -31.22 -5.81 35.44
N LEU A 155 -29.90 -5.96 35.52
CA LEU A 155 -29.03 -6.08 34.35
C LEU A 155 -29.32 -7.43 33.68
N ILE A 156 -29.75 -7.40 32.41
CA ILE A 156 -29.86 -8.60 31.59
C ILE A 156 -28.60 -8.63 30.73
N ALA A 157 -27.66 -9.51 31.08
CA ALA A 157 -26.60 -9.90 30.16
C ALA A 157 -27.26 -10.58 28.94
N PRO A 158 -26.81 -10.29 27.70
CA PRO A 158 -27.28 -11.00 26.52
C PRO A 158 -27.11 -12.52 26.73
N ALA A 159 -28.13 -13.30 26.36
CA ALA A 159 -28.15 -14.75 26.58
C ALA A 159 -26.97 -15.48 25.91
N GLU A 160 -26.36 -14.85 24.89
CA GLU A 160 -25.25 -15.35 24.10
C GLU A 160 -23.95 -15.58 24.91
N ILE A 161 -23.81 -15.01 26.11
CA ILE A 161 -22.63 -15.24 26.98
C ILE A 161 -22.67 -16.63 27.66
N ARG A 162 -23.85 -17.28 27.74
CA ARG A 162 -23.97 -18.66 28.29
C ARG A 162 -23.89 -19.73 27.21
N GLU A 163 -23.91 -19.36 25.95
CA GLU A 163 -23.91 -20.31 24.84
C GLU A 163 -22.53 -20.37 24.19
N LEU A 164 -21.85 -21.51 24.34
CA LEU A 164 -20.69 -21.85 23.52
C LEU A 164 -21.04 -21.62 22.04
N ASN A 165 -20.13 -21.01 21.29
CA ASN A 165 -20.36 -20.79 19.86
C ASN A 165 -20.62 -22.14 19.15
N TRP A 166 -21.36 -22.11 18.04
CA TRP A 166 -21.77 -23.34 17.34
C TRP A 166 -20.58 -24.23 16.95
N ARG A 167 -19.44 -23.62 16.59
CA ARG A 167 -18.19 -24.34 16.24
C ARG A 167 -17.59 -25.10 17.41
N VAL A 168 -17.71 -24.57 18.63
CA VAL A 168 -17.25 -25.22 19.86
C VAL A 168 -18.25 -26.27 20.33
N LYS A 169 -19.57 -26.01 20.20
CA LYS A 169 -20.63 -26.98 20.52
C LYS A 169 -20.60 -28.22 19.63
N HIS A 170 -20.22 -28.07 18.35
CA HIS A 170 -20.24 -29.14 17.35
C HIS A 170 -18.84 -29.49 16.82
N TYR A 171 -17.79 -29.23 17.59
CA TYR A 171 -16.44 -29.59 17.18
C TYR A 171 -16.30 -31.11 17.14
N ASP A 172 -16.12 -31.67 15.95
CA ASP A 172 -15.77 -33.07 15.75
C ASP A 172 -14.32 -33.18 15.29
N LEU A 173 -13.52 -33.89 16.07
CA LEU A 173 -12.10 -34.08 15.80
C LEU A 173 -11.88 -34.83 14.48
N VAL A 174 -12.71 -35.84 14.18
CA VAL A 174 -12.51 -36.70 13.00
C VAL A 174 -12.82 -35.95 11.72
N SER A 175 -13.99 -35.31 11.65
CA SER A 175 -14.39 -34.45 10.53
C SER A 175 -13.42 -33.28 10.33
N ASN A 176 -12.94 -32.66 11.42
CA ASN A 176 -11.96 -31.58 11.32
C ASN A 176 -10.61 -32.07 10.78
N VAL A 177 -10.10 -33.21 11.26
CA VAL A 177 -8.85 -33.81 10.75
C VAL A 177 -8.99 -34.23 9.28
N GLN A 178 -10.16 -34.76 8.90
CA GLN A 178 -10.45 -35.11 7.50
C GLN A 178 -10.56 -33.86 6.62
N GLY A 179 -11.22 -32.79 7.09
CA GLY A 179 -11.26 -31.49 6.43
C GLY A 179 -9.89 -30.85 6.25
N LEU A 180 -9.03 -30.95 7.26
CA LEU A 180 -7.64 -30.49 7.19
C LEU A 180 -6.83 -31.30 6.18
N ARG A 181 -7.03 -32.62 6.09
CA ARG A 181 -6.40 -33.47 5.06
C ARG A 181 -6.86 -33.10 3.65
N MET A 182 -8.16 -32.90 3.43
CA MET A 182 -8.67 -32.44 2.13
C MET A 182 -8.08 -31.07 1.76
N ASN A 183 -7.96 -30.14 2.71
CA ASN A 183 -7.30 -28.87 2.46
C ASN A 183 -5.84 -29.03 2.01
N ILE A 184 -5.11 -30.03 2.51
CA ILE A 184 -3.73 -30.33 2.09
C ILE A 184 -3.69 -30.75 0.62
N ASP A 185 -4.66 -31.56 0.16
CA ASP A 185 -4.74 -31.99 -1.24
C ASP A 185 -4.96 -30.81 -2.20
N PHE A 186 -5.64 -29.74 -1.76
CA PHE A 186 -5.85 -28.51 -2.53
C PHE A 186 -4.71 -27.48 -2.43
N ILE A 187 -3.67 -27.72 -1.61
CA ILE A 187 -2.57 -26.75 -1.44
C ILE A 187 -1.83 -26.54 -2.77
N ASP A 188 -1.61 -27.59 -3.55
CA ASP A 188 -0.87 -27.47 -4.80
C ASP A 188 -1.67 -26.73 -5.87
N ASP A 189 -2.98 -26.95 -5.96
CA ASP A 189 -3.88 -26.13 -6.80
C ASP A 189 -3.85 -24.65 -6.37
N ALA A 190 -3.91 -24.39 -5.05
CA ALA A 190 -3.83 -23.03 -4.52
C ALA A 190 -2.48 -22.36 -4.82
N ARG A 191 -1.38 -23.12 -4.77
CA ARG A 191 -0.04 -22.67 -5.15
C ARG A 191 0.01 -22.37 -6.65
N GLU A 192 -0.52 -23.23 -7.50
CA GLU A 192 -0.54 -23.01 -8.95
C GLU A 192 -1.37 -21.78 -9.35
N ILE A 193 -2.52 -21.59 -8.71
CA ILE A 193 -3.31 -20.37 -8.89
C ILE A 193 -2.51 -19.15 -8.42
N ALA A 194 -1.81 -19.23 -7.29
CA ALA A 194 -0.99 -18.14 -6.78
C ALA A 194 0.21 -17.84 -7.70
N THR A 195 0.93 -18.86 -8.20
CA THR A 195 2.05 -18.67 -9.13
C THR A 195 1.58 -18.06 -10.45
N THR A 196 0.45 -18.53 -10.98
CA THR A 196 -0.19 -17.98 -12.17
C THR A 196 -0.55 -16.51 -11.98
N ARG A 197 -1.18 -16.15 -10.85
CA ARG A 197 -1.50 -14.76 -10.52
C ARG A 197 -0.25 -13.88 -10.41
N VAL A 198 0.80 -14.38 -9.76
CA VAL A 198 2.08 -13.66 -9.63
C VAL A 198 2.75 -13.49 -11.00
N ALA A 199 2.74 -14.51 -11.86
CA ALA A 199 3.28 -14.45 -13.21
C ALA A 199 2.51 -13.43 -14.07
N MET A 200 1.17 -13.48 -14.06
CA MET A 200 0.33 -12.50 -14.75
C MET A 200 0.56 -11.08 -14.24
N TYR A 201 0.68 -10.91 -12.92
CA TYR A 201 0.99 -9.61 -12.33
C TYR A 201 2.35 -9.09 -12.79
N LYS A 202 3.41 -9.91 -12.72
CA LYS A 202 4.74 -9.56 -13.20
C LYS A 202 4.73 -9.21 -14.69
N ALA A 203 4.02 -9.97 -15.51
CA ALA A 203 3.90 -9.71 -16.95
C ALA A 203 3.18 -8.37 -17.24
N ARG A 204 2.10 -8.06 -16.51
CA ARG A 204 1.41 -6.77 -16.61
C ARG A 204 2.31 -5.61 -16.20
N MET A 205 3.04 -5.75 -15.10
CA MET A 205 4.01 -4.76 -14.63
C MET A 205 5.13 -4.54 -15.65
N ALA A 206 5.68 -5.63 -16.22
CA ALA A 206 6.71 -5.54 -17.26
C ALA A 206 6.19 -4.83 -18.52
N LYS A 207 4.96 -5.15 -18.97
CA LYS A 207 4.33 -4.48 -20.11
C LYS A 207 4.14 -2.98 -19.85
N ALA A 208 3.63 -2.61 -18.68
CA ALA A 208 3.44 -1.21 -18.30
C ALA A 208 4.77 -0.45 -18.18
N TYR A 209 5.81 -1.10 -17.65
CA TYR A 209 7.16 -0.55 -17.58
C TYR A 209 7.76 -0.35 -18.97
N ASN A 210 7.76 -1.39 -19.81
CA ASN A 210 8.36 -1.38 -21.15
C ASN A 210 7.66 -0.37 -22.07
N ALA A 211 6.34 -0.17 -21.94
CA ALA A 211 5.60 0.85 -22.69
C ALA A 211 6.07 2.29 -22.41
N ARG A 212 6.76 2.52 -21.29
CA ARG A 212 7.28 3.84 -20.87
C ARG A 212 8.80 3.97 -21.08
N VAL A 213 9.48 2.92 -21.54
CA VAL A 213 10.90 2.97 -21.90
C VAL A 213 11.02 3.72 -23.22
N ARG A 214 11.82 4.78 -23.25
CA ARG A 214 12.12 5.52 -24.47
C ARG A 214 13.48 5.07 -24.99
N GLN A 215 13.54 4.66 -26.25
CA GLN A 215 14.82 4.42 -26.90
C GLN A 215 15.51 5.75 -27.17
N ARG A 216 16.84 5.74 -26.99
CA ARG A 216 17.66 6.93 -27.14
C ARG A 216 18.72 6.70 -28.21
N ASN A 217 19.01 7.77 -28.94
CA ASN A 217 20.10 7.78 -29.89
C ASN A 217 21.35 8.29 -29.18
N PHE A 218 22.44 7.53 -29.31
CA PHE A 218 23.75 7.88 -28.77
C PHE A 218 24.68 8.34 -29.89
N GLN A 219 25.63 9.21 -29.55
CA GLN A 219 26.67 9.69 -30.46
C GLN A 219 27.99 8.95 -30.19
N VAL A 220 28.85 8.90 -31.21
CA VAL A 220 30.22 8.40 -31.03
C VAL A 220 30.95 9.29 -30.04
N GLY A 221 31.53 8.68 -29.01
CA GLY A 221 32.20 9.36 -27.91
C GLY A 221 31.41 9.44 -26.61
N ASP A 222 30.09 9.18 -26.65
CA ASP A 222 29.26 9.15 -25.45
C ASP A 222 29.72 8.05 -24.48
N LEU A 223 29.73 8.38 -23.19
CA LEU A 223 29.91 7.40 -22.12
C LEU A 223 28.54 6.80 -21.75
N VAL A 224 28.45 5.48 -21.74
CA VAL A 224 27.22 4.75 -21.48
C VAL A 224 27.43 3.60 -20.51
N LEU A 225 26.43 3.31 -19.69
CA LEU A 225 26.37 2.06 -18.93
C LEU A 225 25.60 1.00 -19.69
N ARG A 226 26.12 -0.23 -19.66
CA ARG A 226 25.45 -1.42 -20.16
C ARG A 226 24.67 -2.10 -19.04
N LYS A 227 23.44 -2.55 -19.30
CA LYS A 227 22.72 -3.41 -18.34
C LYS A 227 23.43 -4.75 -18.19
N ALA A 228 23.63 -5.19 -16.95
CA ALA A 228 24.32 -6.44 -16.65
C ALA A 228 23.58 -7.68 -17.19
N ASP A 229 22.24 -7.62 -17.28
CA ASP A 229 21.44 -8.72 -17.82
C ASP A 229 21.62 -8.94 -19.34
N ALA A 230 22.22 -7.97 -20.04
CA ALA A 230 22.60 -8.13 -21.44
C ALA A 230 23.84 -9.02 -21.62
N SER A 231 24.65 -9.20 -20.58
CA SER A 231 25.86 -10.05 -20.59
C SER A 231 25.59 -11.46 -20.08
N GLY A 232 24.50 -11.67 -19.32
CA GLY A 232 24.14 -12.96 -18.74
C GLY A 232 23.14 -12.86 -17.60
N PRO A 233 22.77 -13.97 -16.95
CA PRO A 233 21.87 -13.95 -15.81
C PRO A 233 22.51 -13.26 -14.60
N VAL A 234 21.81 -12.25 -14.06
CA VAL A 234 22.24 -11.42 -12.93
C VAL A 234 21.42 -11.78 -11.69
N GLY A 235 22.09 -12.01 -10.57
CA GLY A 235 21.46 -12.24 -9.27
C GLY A 235 20.82 -10.99 -8.68
N LYS A 236 20.02 -11.16 -7.63
CA LYS A 236 19.27 -10.05 -7.00
C LYS A 236 20.17 -8.99 -6.36
N VAL A 237 21.36 -9.39 -5.91
CA VAL A 237 22.33 -8.53 -5.21
C VAL A 237 23.43 -8.00 -6.12
N ASP A 238 23.52 -8.54 -7.34
CA ASP A 238 24.53 -8.13 -8.29
C ASP A 238 24.21 -6.73 -8.85
N PRO A 239 25.23 -5.95 -9.23
CA PRO A 239 25.03 -4.67 -9.88
C PRO A 239 24.16 -4.84 -11.13
N LYS A 240 23.13 -3.99 -11.27
CA LYS A 240 22.22 -4.01 -12.44
C LYS A 240 22.87 -3.44 -13.69
N TRP A 241 23.90 -2.63 -13.52
CA TRP A 241 24.64 -1.95 -14.57
C TRP A 241 26.10 -2.32 -14.43
N GLU A 242 26.77 -2.44 -15.56
CA GLU A 242 28.19 -2.68 -15.64
C GLU A 242 28.96 -1.38 -15.79
N GLU A 243 30.28 -1.48 -15.81
CA GLU A 243 31.22 -0.36 -15.93
C GLU A 243 30.90 0.59 -17.10
N PRO A 244 31.37 1.85 -17.04
CA PRO A 244 31.22 2.80 -18.14
C PRO A 244 31.95 2.33 -19.39
N TYR A 245 31.21 2.28 -20.50
CA TYR A 245 31.74 2.03 -21.83
C TYR A 245 31.69 3.29 -22.67
N LYS A 246 32.57 3.38 -23.67
CA LYS A 246 32.52 4.44 -24.67
C LYS A 246 31.88 3.93 -25.96
N VAL A 247 30.96 4.70 -26.53
CA VAL A 247 30.41 4.41 -27.86
C VAL A 247 31.47 4.72 -28.92
N VAL A 248 31.88 3.71 -29.67
CA VAL A 248 32.95 3.83 -30.69
C VAL A 248 32.37 3.91 -32.09
N GLU A 249 31.28 3.20 -32.35
CA GLU A 249 30.69 3.10 -33.68
C GLU A 249 29.17 2.93 -33.58
N ILE A 250 28.44 3.61 -34.46
CA ILE A 250 27.01 3.40 -34.66
C ILE A 250 26.86 2.38 -35.78
N VAL A 251 26.41 1.18 -35.44
CA VAL A 251 26.27 0.08 -36.42
C VAL A 251 25.02 0.29 -37.26
N ASN A 252 23.89 0.56 -36.61
CA ASN A 252 22.58 0.83 -37.21
C ASN A 252 21.77 1.74 -36.28
N GLU A 253 20.61 2.24 -36.74
CA GLU A 253 19.67 2.99 -35.89
C GLU A 253 19.23 2.13 -34.69
N GLY A 254 19.86 2.36 -33.53
CA GLY A 254 19.61 1.65 -32.28
C GLY A 254 20.60 0.55 -31.90
N ALA A 255 21.69 0.34 -32.65
CA ALA A 255 22.75 -0.61 -32.30
C ALA A 255 24.15 0.03 -32.32
N TYR A 256 24.93 -0.17 -31.26
CA TYR A 256 26.18 0.55 -30.99
C TYR A 256 27.32 -0.42 -30.64
N LYS A 257 28.55 -0.15 -31.09
CA LYS A 257 29.75 -0.85 -30.59
C LYS A 257 30.35 -0.09 -29.43
N LEU A 258 30.73 -0.85 -28.40
CA LEU A 258 31.28 -0.36 -27.15
C LEU A 258 32.75 -0.75 -26.99
N GLN A 259 33.52 0.10 -26.33
CA GLN A 259 34.90 -0.13 -25.87
C GLN A 259 35.07 0.27 -24.41
#